data_AF-A0A7X6CJM3-F1
#
_entry.id   AF-A0A7X6CJM3-F1
#
_cell.length_a   1.000
_cell.length_b   1.000
_cell.length_c   1.000
_cell.angle_alpha   90.00
_cell.angle_beta   90.00
_cell.angle_gamma   90.00
#
_symmetry.space_group_name_H-M   'P 1'
#
loop_
_entity.id
_entity.type
_entity.pdbx_description
1 polymer ?
#
loop_
_entity_poly.entity_id
_entity_poly.type
_entity_poly.pdbx_seq_one_letter_code
_entity_poly.pdbx_strand_id
1 'polypeptide(L)'
;IIPKYNRRRQAIDWLRQSEQSFRLVQEAFLALGYPTLEAVCEQFDGFSVTRDPDTSEQERVEMLEQFTRLLVPDLVAVMPLPPCKIIKSEKAAWRGMTACIPLSGKISKFRGIAIRYRLPYVALKSSLLHSTNFGTALSTYLHELAHMFGGDRSASFSQVLSELMDVTLSNACLVAQWQEQWENHGTLSGNCR
;
A
#
# COMPACT_ATOMS: atom_id res chain seq x y z
N ILE A 1 -11.02 11.26 -6.83
CA ILE A 1 -12.31 11.20 -6.08
C ILE A 1 -12.32 9.90 -5.29
N ILE A 2 -12.36 9.94 -3.96
CA ILE A 2 -12.42 8.73 -3.12
C ILE A 2 -13.83 8.11 -3.25
N PRO A 3 -13.98 6.81 -3.58
CA PRO A 3 -15.30 6.17 -3.62
C PRO A 3 -16.02 6.31 -2.26
N LYS A 4 -17.29 6.77 -2.28
CA LYS A 4 -18.09 7.01 -1.05
C LYS A 4 -18.09 5.81 -0.08
N TYR A 5 -18.09 4.59 -0.61
CA TYR A 5 -18.13 3.35 0.17
C TYR A 5 -16.91 3.12 1.07
N ASN A 6 -15.76 3.75 0.78
CA ASN A 6 -14.54 3.59 1.58
C ASN A 6 -14.31 4.72 2.59
N ARG A 7 -15.05 5.84 2.49
CA ARG A 7 -14.85 6.99 3.39
C ARG A 7 -15.18 6.65 4.84
N ARG A 8 -16.32 6.00 5.11
CA ARG A 8 -16.67 5.64 6.49
C ARG A 8 -15.68 4.68 7.14
N ARG A 9 -15.20 3.68 6.39
CA ARG A 9 -14.17 2.74 6.88
C ARG A 9 -12.87 3.48 7.19
N GLN A 10 -12.36 4.30 6.27
CA GLN A 10 -11.16 5.10 6.50
C GLN A 10 -11.30 6.04 7.70
N ALA A 11 -12.46 6.67 7.87
CA ALA A 11 -12.69 7.58 8.99
C ALA A 11 -12.76 6.84 10.34
N ILE A 12 -13.33 5.62 10.37
CA ILE A 12 -13.31 4.75 11.57
C ILE A 12 -11.88 4.32 11.90
N ASP A 13 -11.12 3.89 10.89
CA ASP A 13 -9.74 3.45 11.07
C ASP A 13 -8.84 4.63 11.50
N TRP A 14 -9.07 5.82 10.98
CA TRP A 14 -8.42 7.06 11.42
C TRP A 14 -8.73 7.36 12.88
N LEU A 15 -10.00 7.33 13.28
CA LEU A 15 -10.39 7.60 14.66
C LEU A 15 -9.70 6.66 15.66
N ARG A 16 -9.60 5.36 15.32
CA ARG A 16 -8.93 4.36 16.16
C ARG A 16 -7.45 4.63 16.39
N GLN A 17 -6.79 5.30 15.46
CA GLN A 17 -5.36 5.62 15.51
C GLN A 17 -5.09 7.05 15.95
N SER A 18 -6.10 7.92 15.91
CA SER A 18 -5.98 9.31 16.30
C SER A 18 -6.06 9.47 17.81
N GLU A 19 -5.36 10.48 18.35
CA GLU A 19 -5.52 10.92 19.74
C GLU A 19 -6.82 11.71 19.97
N GLN A 20 -7.65 11.86 18.92
CA GLN A 20 -8.86 12.68 18.97
C GLN A 20 -9.98 11.94 19.69
N SER A 21 -10.55 12.57 20.72
CA SER A 21 -11.74 12.08 21.41
C SER A 21 -13.02 12.43 20.63
N PHE A 22 -13.23 11.78 19.48
CA PHE A 22 -14.50 11.93 18.76
C PHE A 22 -15.52 10.90 19.26
N ARG A 23 -16.62 11.39 19.84
CA ARG A 23 -17.76 10.54 20.18
C ARG A 23 -18.65 10.37 18.96
N LEU A 24 -18.75 9.14 18.47
CA LEU A 24 -19.69 8.78 17.41
C LEU A 24 -21.12 9.15 17.83
N VAL A 25 -21.66 10.17 17.18
CA VAL A 25 -23.07 10.59 17.32
C VAL A 25 -23.90 10.04 16.17
N GLN A 26 -25.18 9.76 16.42
CA GLN A 26 -26.13 9.33 15.39
C GLN A 26 -26.35 10.46 14.38
N GLU A 27 -26.67 10.12 13.12
CA GLU A 27 -26.87 11.12 12.04
C GLU A 27 -27.95 12.17 12.38
N ALA A 28 -28.93 11.82 13.22
CA ALA A 28 -29.96 12.75 13.68
C ALA A 28 -29.39 13.99 14.41
N PHE A 29 -28.17 13.91 14.97
CA PHE A 29 -27.51 15.03 15.64
C PHE A 29 -26.87 16.03 14.68
N LEU A 30 -26.83 15.76 13.37
CA LEU A 30 -26.42 16.75 12.36
C LEU A 30 -27.31 17.98 12.37
N ALA A 31 -28.61 17.78 12.60
CA ALA A 31 -29.59 18.87 12.71
C ALA A 31 -29.31 19.80 13.92
N LEU A 32 -28.49 19.35 14.88
CA LEU A 32 -28.06 20.10 16.06
C LEU A 32 -26.65 20.69 15.92
N GLY A 33 -26.06 20.63 14.71
CA GLY A 33 -24.75 21.23 14.40
C GLY A 33 -23.54 20.37 14.75
N TYR A 34 -23.73 19.10 15.12
CA TYR A 34 -22.59 18.19 15.36
C TYR A 34 -22.00 17.69 14.04
N PRO A 35 -20.65 17.71 13.87
CA PRO A 35 -20.02 17.23 12.65
C PRO A 35 -20.09 15.70 12.54
N THR A 36 -20.12 15.17 11.32
CA THR A 36 -19.97 13.72 11.09
C THR A 36 -18.53 13.27 11.32
N LEU A 37 -18.34 11.96 11.57
CA LEU A 37 -17.00 11.37 11.63
C LEU A 37 -16.20 11.64 10.35
N GLU A 38 -16.83 11.55 9.18
CA GLU A 38 -16.19 11.83 7.91
C GLU A 38 -15.77 13.30 7.78
N ALA A 39 -16.58 14.24 8.28
CA ALA A 39 -16.23 15.67 8.27
C ALA A 39 -15.06 15.97 9.22
N VAL A 40 -15.06 15.38 10.42
CA VAL A 40 -13.93 15.49 11.34
C VAL A 40 -12.68 14.85 10.75
N CYS A 41 -12.79 13.64 10.19
CA CYS A 41 -11.67 12.99 9.50
C CYS A 41 -11.11 13.88 8.37
N GLU A 42 -11.97 14.50 7.56
CA GLU A 42 -11.56 15.43 6.50
C GLU A 42 -10.83 16.67 7.06
N GLN A 43 -11.36 17.27 8.13
CA GLN A 43 -10.76 18.42 8.79
C GLN A 43 -9.34 18.14 9.30
N PHE A 44 -9.08 16.89 9.71
CA PHE A 44 -7.78 16.45 10.18
C PHE A 44 -6.93 15.77 9.10
N ASP A 45 -7.34 15.85 7.83
CA ASP A 45 -6.65 15.24 6.69
C ASP A 45 -6.47 13.71 6.83
N GLY A 46 -7.40 13.03 7.51
CA GLY A 46 -7.32 11.60 7.82
C GLY A 46 -7.66 10.66 6.65
N PHE A 47 -8.05 11.19 5.49
CA PHE A 47 -8.38 10.38 4.31
C PHE A 47 -7.17 10.03 3.46
N SER A 48 -7.17 8.83 2.89
CA SER A 48 -6.12 8.36 1.97
C SER A 48 -6.33 8.91 0.56
N VAL A 49 -6.20 10.23 0.39
CA VAL A 49 -6.17 10.87 -0.93
C VAL A 49 -4.87 10.51 -1.63
N THR A 50 -4.93 10.05 -2.88
CA THR A 50 -3.75 9.63 -3.64
C THR A 50 -3.34 10.68 -4.69
N ARG A 51 -2.04 10.74 -4.97
CA ARG A 51 -1.42 11.48 -6.09
C ARG A 51 -0.41 10.58 -6.79
N ASP A 52 0.06 11.00 -7.96
CA ASP A 52 1.22 10.36 -8.59
C ASP A 52 2.50 10.73 -7.80
N PRO A 53 3.51 9.85 -7.78
CA PRO A 53 4.78 10.13 -7.13
C PRO A 53 5.49 11.32 -7.77
N ASP A 54 6.29 12.04 -6.97
CA ASP A 54 7.29 12.96 -7.51
C ASP A 54 8.51 12.20 -8.04
N THR A 55 9.51 12.91 -8.58
CA THR A 55 10.70 12.27 -9.17
C THR A 55 11.45 11.38 -8.18
N SER A 56 11.65 11.85 -6.94
CA SER A 56 12.40 11.11 -5.92
C SER A 56 11.62 9.87 -5.47
N GLU A 57 10.32 10.03 -5.26
CA GLU A 57 9.42 8.93 -4.93
C GLU A 57 9.31 7.92 -6.08
N GLN A 58 9.33 8.38 -7.32
CA GLN A 58 9.26 7.52 -8.51
C GLN A 58 10.49 6.62 -8.61
N GLU A 59 11.70 7.13 -8.36
CA GLU A 59 12.93 6.33 -8.32
C GLU A 59 12.82 5.23 -7.25
N ARG A 60 12.31 5.57 -6.07
CA ARG A 60 12.07 4.62 -4.96
C ARG A 60 11.03 3.56 -5.34
N VAL A 61 9.94 3.97 -5.96
CA VAL A 61 8.91 3.05 -6.47
C VAL A 61 9.51 2.10 -7.50
N GLU A 62 10.33 2.60 -8.43
CA GLU A 62 10.97 1.77 -9.45
C GLU A 62 11.90 0.72 -8.83
N MET A 63 12.65 1.09 -7.78
CA MET A 63 13.45 0.12 -7.02
C MET A 63 12.57 -0.99 -6.41
N LEU A 64 11.44 -0.63 -5.77
CA LEU A 64 10.51 -1.63 -5.21
C LEU A 64 9.94 -2.56 -6.30
N GLU A 65 9.55 -2.01 -7.44
CA GLU A 65 9.01 -2.79 -8.54
C GLU A 65 10.07 -3.71 -9.16
N GLN A 66 11.29 -3.21 -9.39
CA GLN A 66 12.39 -4.01 -9.90
C GLN A 66 12.72 -5.16 -8.94
N PHE A 67 12.80 -4.88 -7.63
CA PHE A 67 13.05 -5.93 -6.66
C PHE A 67 11.91 -6.96 -6.60
N THR A 68 10.66 -6.50 -6.69
CA THR A 68 9.49 -7.39 -6.75
C THR A 68 9.53 -8.30 -7.98
N ARG A 69 9.96 -7.78 -9.16
CA ARG A 69 10.16 -8.59 -10.37
C ARG A 69 11.22 -9.68 -10.19
N LEU A 70 12.26 -9.40 -9.40
CA LEU A 70 13.30 -10.38 -9.07
C LEU A 70 12.81 -11.44 -8.08
N LEU A 71 12.05 -11.03 -7.06
CA LEU A 71 11.54 -11.95 -6.03
C LEU A 71 10.48 -12.90 -6.58
N VAL A 72 9.50 -12.39 -7.35
CA VAL A 72 8.34 -13.15 -7.82
C VAL A 72 8.12 -12.99 -9.33
N PRO A 73 9.10 -13.43 -10.15
CA PRO A 73 9.02 -13.28 -11.62
C PRO A 73 7.81 -14.03 -12.21
N ASP A 74 7.41 -15.15 -11.61
CA ASP A 74 6.25 -15.95 -11.98
C ASP A 74 4.93 -15.23 -11.74
N LEU A 75 4.82 -14.40 -10.68
CA LEU A 75 3.67 -13.52 -10.48
C LEU A 75 3.61 -12.43 -11.57
N VAL A 76 4.73 -11.78 -11.83
CA VAL A 76 4.76 -10.66 -12.80
C VAL A 76 4.53 -11.16 -14.24
N ALA A 77 4.94 -12.38 -14.55
CA ALA A 77 4.70 -13.01 -15.84
C ALA A 77 3.19 -13.24 -16.12
N VAL A 78 2.38 -13.48 -15.08
CA VAL A 78 0.93 -13.70 -15.23
C VAL A 78 0.11 -12.44 -15.03
N MET A 79 0.64 -11.47 -14.29
CA MET A 79 -0.03 -10.21 -14.00
C MET A 79 0.97 -9.05 -13.93
N PRO A 80 0.84 -8.02 -14.79
CA PRO A 80 1.72 -6.86 -14.69
C PRO A 80 1.52 -6.16 -13.35
N LEU A 81 2.62 -5.62 -12.82
CA LEU A 81 2.57 -4.82 -11.60
C LEU A 81 1.65 -3.60 -11.81
N PRO A 82 0.79 -3.28 -10.84
CA PRO A 82 -0.05 -2.09 -10.90
C PRO A 82 0.81 -0.83 -10.72
N PRO A 83 0.40 0.33 -11.28
CA PRO A 83 1.11 1.57 -11.04
C PRO A 83 1.10 1.93 -9.55
N CYS A 84 2.20 2.46 -9.04
CA CYS A 84 2.27 2.95 -7.67
C CYS A 84 1.80 4.40 -7.56
N LYS A 85 1.12 4.74 -6.47
CA LYS A 85 0.65 6.08 -6.11
C LYS A 85 1.10 6.43 -4.69
N ILE A 86 1.03 7.71 -4.36
CA ILE A 86 1.38 8.21 -3.02
C ILE A 86 0.14 8.67 -2.27
N ILE A 87 -0.02 8.17 -1.05
CA ILE A 87 -1.01 8.68 -0.10
C ILE A 87 -0.51 10.03 0.39
N LYS A 88 -1.25 11.10 0.07
CA LYS A 88 -0.85 12.48 0.31
C LYS A 88 -0.70 12.82 1.79
N SER A 89 -1.56 12.26 2.63
CA SER A 89 -1.56 12.58 4.06
C SER A 89 -0.83 11.54 4.90
N GLU A 90 0.12 12.01 5.68
CA GLU A 90 0.76 11.22 6.73
C GLU A 90 -0.19 10.93 7.90
N LYS A 91 -1.27 11.70 8.05
CA LYS A 91 -2.30 11.49 9.08
C LYS A 91 -3.34 10.44 8.69
N ALA A 92 -3.33 9.96 7.44
CA ALA A 92 -4.20 8.88 7.02
C ALA A 92 -3.92 7.60 7.81
N ALA A 93 -4.96 6.81 8.10
CA ALA A 93 -4.83 5.61 8.93
C ALA A 93 -4.00 4.49 8.28
N TRP A 94 -3.99 4.45 6.94
CA TRP A 94 -3.43 3.33 6.20
C TRP A 94 -2.06 3.68 5.63
N ARG A 95 -1.08 2.79 5.82
CA ARG A 95 0.28 2.93 5.29
C ARG A 95 0.37 2.53 3.81
N GLY A 96 -0.42 1.53 3.44
CA GLY A 96 -0.66 1.08 2.07
C GLY A 96 -2.17 1.09 1.78
N MET A 97 -2.53 1.20 0.50
CA MET A 97 -3.92 1.07 0.07
C MET A 97 -3.98 0.66 -1.40
N THR A 98 -4.83 -0.32 -1.71
CA THR A 98 -5.23 -0.61 -3.09
C THR A 98 -6.76 -0.66 -3.25
N ALA A 99 -7.20 -0.69 -4.50
CA ALA A 99 -8.57 -1.02 -4.87
C ALA A 99 -8.58 -2.35 -5.63
N CYS A 100 -9.61 -3.16 -5.43
CA CYS A 100 -9.73 -4.46 -6.08
C CYS A 100 -10.82 -4.42 -7.14
N ILE A 101 -10.46 -4.67 -8.41
CA ILE A 101 -11.42 -4.84 -9.50
C ILE A 101 -11.50 -6.33 -9.83
N PRO A 102 -12.65 -7.00 -9.65
CA PRO A 102 -12.80 -8.41 -9.98
C PRO A 102 -12.43 -8.70 -11.43
N LEU A 103 -11.67 -9.76 -11.65
CA LEU A 103 -11.35 -10.24 -13.00
C LEU A 103 -12.54 -11.03 -13.55
N SER A 104 -12.98 -10.68 -14.76
CA SER A 104 -13.93 -11.46 -15.53
C SER A 104 -13.20 -12.29 -16.58
N GLY A 105 -13.34 -13.63 -16.56
CA GLY A 105 -12.79 -14.51 -17.60
C GLY A 105 -11.85 -15.59 -17.05
N LYS A 106 -10.81 -15.93 -17.84
CA LYS A 106 -9.88 -17.02 -17.52
C LYS A 106 -9.15 -16.75 -16.21
N ILE A 107 -9.21 -17.73 -15.31
CA ILE A 107 -8.55 -17.65 -14.00
C ILE A 107 -7.04 -17.83 -14.19
N SER A 108 -6.29 -16.73 -14.07
CA SER A 108 -4.84 -16.79 -13.88
C SER A 108 -4.51 -17.33 -12.49
N LYS A 109 -3.37 -18.02 -12.37
CA LYS A 109 -2.91 -18.59 -11.11
C LYS A 109 -1.44 -18.23 -10.88
N PHE A 110 -1.10 -18.05 -9.62
CA PHE A 110 0.27 -17.95 -9.13
C PHE A 110 0.47 -19.07 -8.12
N ARG A 111 1.42 -19.98 -8.40
CA ARG A 111 1.70 -21.16 -7.54
C ARG A 111 0.46 -21.95 -7.14
N GLY A 112 -0.47 -22.12 -8.07
CA GLY A 112 -1.74 -22.83 -7.85
C GLY A 112 -2.87 -22.00 -7.23
N ILE A 113 -2.59 -20.79 -6.74
CA ILE A 113 -3.56 -19.89 -6.10
C ILE A 113 -4.17 -18.97 -7.16
N ALA A 114 -5.49 -18.88 -7.19
CA ALA A 114 -6.23 -18.10 -8.18
C ALA A 114 -6.09 -16.59 -7.94
N ILE A 115 -5.69 -15.86 -8.98
CA ILE A 115 -5.74 -14.40 -9.00
C ILE A 115 -7.17 -13.97 -9.30
N ARG A 116 -7.78 -13.21 -8.39
CA ARG A 116 -9.20 -12.84 -8.42
C ARG A 116 -9.44 -11.40 -8.79
N TYR A 117 -8.46 -10.53 -8.54
CA TYR A 117 -8.59 -9.10 -8.69
C TYR A 117 -7.44 -8.52 -9.50
N ARG A 118 -7.75 -7.54 -10.34
CA ARG A 118 -6.78 -6.57 -10.86
C ARG A 118 -6.71 -5.40 -9.91
N LEU A 119 -5.50 -4.96 -9.60
CA LEU A 119 -5.28 -3.72 -8.86
C LEU A 119 -5.09 -2.59 -9.89
N PRO A 120 -5.91 -1.53 -9.88
CA PRO A 120 -5.72 -0.38 -10.76
C PRO A 120 -4.52 0.49 -10.32
N TYR A 121 -4.14 0.39 -9.04
CA TYR A 121 -2.95 1.00 -8.46
C TYR A 121 -2.62 0.33 -7.11
N VAL A 122 -1.40 0.50 -6.63
CA VAL A 122 -1.03 0.34 -5.22
C VAL A 122 -0.64 1.72 -4.69
N ALA A 123 -1.12 2.14 -3.53
CA ALA A 123 -0.77 3.42 -2.95
C ALA A 123 0.02 3.23 -1.66
N LEU A 124 1.10 3.97 -1.48
CA LEU A 124 1.97 3.93 -0.30
C LEU A 124 2.05 5.33 0.32
N LYS A 125 2.22 5.43 1.65
CA LYS A 125 2.59 6.71 2.27
C LYS A 125 3.98 7.17 1.82
N SER A 126 4.16 8.47 1.68
CA SER A 126 5.46 9.07 1.28
C SER A 126 6.56 8.71 2.30
N SER A 127 6.23 8.70 3.59
CA SER A 127 7.16 8.29 4.65
C SER A 127 7.75 6.87 4.50
N LEU A 128 7.07 5.96 3.79
CA LEU A 128 7.61 4.63 3.49
C LEU A 128 8.79 4.69 2.52
N LEU A 129 8.84 5.70 1.65
CA LEU A 129 9.86 5.84 0.61
C LEU A 129 11.15 6.51 1.11
N HIS A 130 11.24 6.81 2.41
CA HIS A 130 12.46 7.33 3.02
C HIS A 130 13.60 6.30 3.00
N SER A 131 14.84 6.79 2.99
CA SER A 131 16.06 5.99 2.82
C SER A 131 16.26 4.88 3.86
N THR A 132 15.67 4.97 5.05
CA THR A 132 15.82 3.94 6.10
C THR A 132 14.69 2.92 6.12
N ASN A 133 13.71 3.04 5.23
CA ASN A 133 12.44 2.31 5.33
C ASN A 133 12.26 1.18 4.32
N PHE A 134 13.32 0.72 3.64
CA PHE A 134 13.23 -0.29 2.58
C PHE A 134 12.39 -1.52 2.95
N GLY A 135 12.74 -2.22 4.04
CA GLY A 135 12.03 -3.43 4.45
C GLY A 135 10.55 -3.18 4.78
N THR A 136 10.23 -1.99 5.31
CA THR A 136 8.84 -1.63 5.61
C THR A 136 8.07 -1.22 4.36
N ALA A 137 8.73 -0.55 3.41
CA ALA A 137 8.15 -0.20 2.12
C ALA A 137 7.85 -1.47 1.31
N LEU A 138 8.81 -2.39 1.24
CA LEU A 138 8.68 -3.67 0.56
C LEU A 138 7.55 -4.53 1.15
N SER A 139 7.54 -4.74 2.47
CA SER A 139 6.50 -5.54 3.12
C SER A 139 5.10 -4.94 2.91
N THR A 140 4.98 -3.61 2.99
CA THR A 140 3.71 -2.92 2.69
C THR A 140 3.32 -3.12 1.22
N TYR A 141 4.26 -2.96 0.28
CA TYR A 141 3.99 -3.14 -1.15
C TYR A 141 3.55 -4.57 -1.48
N LEU A 142 4.26 -5.59 -0.97
CA LEU A 142 3.90 -7.00 -1.14
C LEU A 142 2.53 -7.34 -0.51
N HIS A 143 2.22 -6.75 0.65
CA HIS A 143 0.90 -6.87 1.26
C HIS A 143 -0.20 -6.32 0.35
N GLU A 144 -0.01 -5.13 -0.22
CA GLU A 144 -0.98 -4.56 -1.15
C GLU A 144 -1.11 -5.40 -2.43
N LEU A 145 -0.03 -6.01 -2.93
CA LEU A 145 -0.10 -6.95 -4.05
C LEU A 145 -0.86 -8.23 -3.72
N ALA A 146 -0.76 -8.74 -2.49
CA ALA A 146 -1.52 -9.92 -2.06
C ALA A 146 -3.05 -9.74 -2.18
N HIS A 147 -3.54 -8.49 -2.24
CA HIS A 147 -4.94 -8.21 -2.52
C HIS A 147 -5.43 -8.65 -3.90
N MET A 148 -4.53 -8.95 -4.84
CA MET A 148 -4.87 -9.63 -6.10
C MET A 148 -5.61 -10.96 -5.87
N PHE A 149 -5.41 -11.60 -4.70
CA PHE A 149 -5.92 -12.94 -4.40
C PHE A 149 -7.12 -12.92 -3.44
N GLY A 150 -7.39 -11.81 -2.75
CA GLY A 150 -8.37 -11.77 -1.67
C GLY A 150 -8.33 -10.51 -0.81
N GLY A 151 -9.36 -10.31 0.02
CA GLY A 151 -9.29 -9.32 1.10
C GLY A 151 -8.49 -9.86 2.28
N ASP A 152 -8.08 -8.99 3.21
CA ASP A 152 -7.20 -9.30 4.36
C ASP A 152 -7.55 -10.58 5.13
N ARG A 153 -8.84 -10.91 5.19
CA ARG A 153 -9.38 -12.02 5.98
C ARG A 153 -9.59 -13.32 5.19
N SER A 154 -9.23 -13.36 3.91
CA SER A 154 -9.42 -14.56 3.10
C SER A 154 -8.24 -15.52 3.20
N ALA A 155 -8.51 -16.82 3.19
CA ALA A 155 -7.47 -17.85 3.19
C ALA A 155 -6.48 -17.68 2.02
N SER A 156 -6.97 -17.29 0.84
CA SER A 156 -6.14 -17.03 -0.34
C SER A 156 -5.17 -15.87 -0.15
N PHE A 157 -5.59 -14.80 0.55
CA PHE A 157 -4.74 -13.67 0.86
C PHE A 157 -3.62 -14.09 1.83
N SER A 158 -4.00 -14.75 2.94
CA SER A 158 -3.04 -15.23 3.93
C SER A 158 -2.03 -16.20 3.33
N GLN A 159 -2.49 -17.14 2.50
CA GLN A 159 -1.63 -18.11 1.84
C GLN A 159 -0.60 -17.43 0.93
N VAL A 160 -1.02 -16.47 0.09
CA VAL A 160 -0.07 -15.75 -0.78
C VAL A 160 0.87 -14.88 0.03
N LEU A 161 0.40 -14.20 1.07
CA LEU A 161 1.29 -13.39 1.89
C LEU A 161 2.38 -14.26 2.54
N SER A 162 2.03 -15.46 3.01
CA SER A 162 3.02 -16.43 3.50
C SER A 162 4.01 -16.86 2.41
N GLU A 163 3.56 -17.12 1.18
CA GLU A 163 4.45 -17.42 0.05
C GLU A 163 5.41 -16.26 -0.28
N LEU A 164 4.90 -15.02 -0.29
CA LEU A 164 5.71 -13.83 -0.53
C LEU A 164 6.76 -13.64 0.57
N MET A 165 6.38 -13.90 1.83
CA MET A 165 7.32 -13.85 2.96
C MET A 165 8.38 -14.95 2.87
N ASP A 166 7.99 -16.18 2.54
CA ASP A 166 8.92 -17.31 2.40
C ASP A 166 9.95 -17.05 1.29
N VAL A 167 9.50 -16.52 0.15
CA VAL A 167 10.39 -16.08 -0.94
C VAL A 167 11.32 -14.96 -0.49
N THR A 168 10.81 -13.97 0.25
CA THR A 168 11.64 -12.86 0.75
C THR A 168 12.71 -13.36 1.72
N LEU A 169 12.34 -14.24 2.66
CA LEU A 169 13.26 -14.84 3.63
C LEU A 169 14.30 -15.75 2.96
N SER A 170 13.90 -16.55 1.98
CA SER A 170 14.79 -17.39 1.19
C SER A 170 15.80 -16.58 0.36
N ASN A 171 15.53 -15.29 0.14
CA ASN A 171 16.40 -14.36 -0.59
C ASN A 171 17.01 -13.27 0.31
N ALA A 172 17.21 -13.55 1.61
CA ALA A 172 17.69 -12.55 2.58
C ALA A 172 18.98 -11.80 2.17
N CYS A 173 19.94 -12.48 1.53
CA CYS A 173 21.16 -11.82 1.04
C CYS A 173 20.85 -10.77 -0.04
N LEU A 174 19.93 -11.09 -0.96
CA LEU A 174 19.49 -10.16 -1.99
C LEU A 174 18.70 -9.00 -1.38
N VAL A 175 17.83 -9.27 -0.39
CA VAL A 175 17.12 -8.22 0.36
C VAL A 175 18.12 -7.24 0.99
N ALA A 176 19.20 -7.74 1.61
CA ALA A 176 20.21 -6.90 2.23
C ALA A 176 20.95 -6.01 1.20
N GLN A 177 21.30 -6.56 0.04
CA GLN A 177 21.92 -5.77 -1.04
C GLN A 177 21.01 -4.66 -1.55
N TRP A 178 19.72 -4.94 -1.72
CA TRP A 178 18.75 -3.94 -2.17
C TRP A 178 18.47 -2.90 -1.09
N GLN A 179 18.51 -3.28 0.19
CA GLN A 179 18.45 -2.33 1.29
C GLN A 179 19.63 -1.36 1.26
N GLU A 180 20.86 -1.85 1.05
CA GLU A 180 22.04 -1.00 0.95
C GLU A 180 21.94 -0.05 -0.26
N GLN A 181 21.51 -0.55 -1.42
CA GLN A 181 21.27 0.31 -2.60
C GLN A 181 20.21 1.37 -2.31
N TRP A 182 19.14 1.00 -1.61
CA TRP A 182 18.10 1.93 -1.20
C TRP A 182 18.66 3.00 -0.26
N GLU A 183 19.35 2.63 0.81
CA GLU A 183 19.92 3.59 1.76
C GLU A 183 20.89 4.56 1.08
N ASN A 184 21.64 4.09 0.08
CA ASN A 184 22.62 4.88 -0.66
C ASN A 184 22.08 5.60 -1.92
N HIS A 185 20.81 5.40 -2.26
CA HIS A 185 20.19 6.03 -3.41
C HIS A 185 20.02 7.54 -3.15
N GLY A 186 20.80 8.34 -3.89
CA GLY A 186 20.88 9.80 -3.73
C GLY A 186 22.13 10.32 -3.01
N THR A 187 23.02 9.43 -2.54
CA THR A 187 24.28 9.83 -1.84
C THR A 187 25.49 9.96 -2.77
N LEU A 188 25.34 9.67 -4.07
CA LEU A 188 26.40 9.84 -5.08
C LEU A 188 26.42 11.24 -5.72
N SER A 189 26.54 12.26 -4.89
CA SER A 189 27.04 13.58 -5.30
C SER A 189 28.04 14.07 -4.25
N GLY A 190 29.20 13.43 -4.18
CA GLY A 190 30.24 13.81 -3.24
C GLY A 190 31.38 12.82 -3.17
N ASN A 191 32.38 13.04 -4.03
CA ASN A 191 33.76 12.56 -3.90
C ASN A 191 34.02 11.05 -3.90
N CYS A 192 34.44 10.55 -5.06
CA CYS A 192 35.66 9.74 -5.12
C CYS A 192 36.60 10.38 -6.17
N ARG A 193 37.67 11.01 -5.67
CA ARG A 193 38.95 11.12 -6.36
C ARG A 193 39.84 9.99 -5.86
#